data_AF-A0A1V5DIU1-F1
#
_entry.id   AF-A0A1V5DIU1-F1
#
_cell.length_a   1.000
_cell.length_b   1.000
_cell.length_c   1.000
_cell.angle_alpha   90.00
_cell.angle_beta   90.00
_cell.angle_gamma   90.00
#
_symmetry.space_group_name_H-M   'P 1'
#
loop_
_entity.id
_entity.type
_entity.pdbx_description
1 polymer ?
#
loop_
_entity_poly.entity_id
_entity_poly.type
_entity_poly.pdbx_seq_one_letter_code
_entity_poly.pdbx_strand_id
1 'polypeptide(L)'
;MSRKKITNSELNEILTRIKSIRNLKNNKDVAVLLNISGSDFSNRKKRGTLLPLITQWAIDEKINIEHLLNGDEKKIPPDSCIREEDASYRDKKSVDALLESVRKILTSGNKVAAEVLEKNIQYFVRVIETEKKTVTRKK
;
A
#
# COMPACT_ATOMS: atom_id res chain seq x y z
N MET A 1 -10.31 -23.45 7.02
CA MET A 1 -9.82 -23.04 5.69
C MET A 1 -8.59 -23.86 5.34
N SER A 2 -8.67 -24.76 4.34
CA SER A 2 -7.51 -25.52 3.87
C SER A 2 -6.46 -24.57 3.30
N ARG A 3 -5.26 -24.54 3.88
CA ARG A 3 -4.12 -23.86 3.27
C ARG A 3 -3.74 -24.63 2.01
N LYS A 4 -4.19 -24.16 0.84
CA LYS A 4 -3.79 -24.72 -0.45
C LYS A 4 -2.26 -24.62 -0.53
N LYS A 5 -1.57 -25.76 -0.57
CA LYS A 5 -0.11 -25.79 -0.75
C LYS A 5 0.17 -25.46 -2.20
N ILE A 6 0.92 -24.38 -2.43
CA ILE A 6 1.39 -24.02 -3.77
C ILE A 6 2.34 -25.11 -4.25
N THR A 7 2.10 -25.59 -5.47
CA THR A 7 2.93 -26.58 -6.15
C THR A 7 4.21 -25.94 -6.69
N ASN A 8 5.25 -26.74 -6.92
CA ASN A 8 6.50 -26.24 -7.48
C ASN A 8 6.33 -25.69 -8.92
N SER A 9 5.30 -26.15 -9.64
CA SER A 9 4.94 -25.63 -10.97
C SER A 9 4.41 -24.19 -10.89
N GLU A 10 3.43 -23.96 -10.02
CA GLU A 10 2.86 -22.62 -9.77
C GLU A 10 3.95 -21.62 -9.31
N LEU A 11 4.90 -22.07 -8.48
CA LEU A 11 6.02 -21.23 -8.06
C LEU A 11 6.92 -20.81 -9.24
N ASN A 12 7.15 -21.69 -10.22
CA ASN A 12 7.94 -21.34 -11.41
C ASN A 12 7.22 -20.33 -12.30
N GLU A 13 5.90 -20.42 -12.41
CA GLU A 13 5.09 -19.44 -13.13
C GLU A 13 5.17 -18.06 -12.47
N ILE A 14 5.03 -18.01 -11.14
CA ILE A 14 5.20 -16.77 -10.36
C ILE A 14 6.59 -16.16 -10.64
N LEU A 15 7.66 -16.95 -10.57
CA LEU A 15 9.01 -16.48 -10.85
C LEU A 15 9.18 -15.96 -12.29
N THR A 16 8.48 -16.56 -13.25
CA THR A 16 8.50 -16.14 -14.66
C THR A 16 7.79 -14.79 -14.83
N ARG A 17 6.69 -14.56 -14.10
CA ARG A 17 6.01 -13.26 -14.05
C ARG A 17 6.88 -12.17 -13.42
N ILE A 18 7.56 -12.46 -12.30
CA ILE A 18 8.51 -11.53 -11.67
C ILE A 18 9.59 -11.10 -12.67
N LYS A 19 10.14 -12.06 -13.41
CA LYS A 19 11.13 -11.80 -14.45
C LYS A 19 10.59 -10.89 -15.55
N SER A 20 9.36 -11.13 -16.00
CA SER A 20 8.71 -10.30 -17.02
C SER A 20 8.53 -8.85 -16.54
N ILE A 21 8.01 -8.66 -15.32
CA ILE A 21 7.75 -7.32 -14.74
C ILE A 21 9.03 -6.48 -14.63
N ARG A 22 10.15 -7.12 -14.28
CA ARG A 22 11.44 -6.44 -14.03
C ARG A 22 12.48 -6.64 -15.13
N ASN A 23 12.06 -7.22 -16.26
CA ASN A 23 12.91 -7.54 -17.39
C ASN A 23 14.19 -8.32 -17.00
N LEU A 24 14.04 -9.28 -16.09
CA LEU A 24 15.14 -10.12 -15.57
C LEU A 24 15.25 -11.40 -16.39
N LYS A 25 16.47 -11.89 -16.59
CA LYS A 25 16.72 -13.12 -17.37
C LYS A 25 16.85 -14.33 -16.46
N ASN A 26 17.54 -14.17 -15.34
CA ASN A 26 17.99 -15.30 -14.53
C ASN A 26 17.37 -15.31 -13.13
N ASN A 27 17.32 -16.51 -12.53
CA ASN A 27 16.88 -16.66 -11.13
C ASN A 27 17.85 -15.99 -10.15
N LYS A 28 19.12 -15.81 -10.54
CA LYS A 28 20.12 -15.08 -9.75
C LYS A 28 19.70 -13.63 -9.56
N ASP A 29 19.19 -13.00 -10.62
CA ASP A 29 18.74 -11.61 -10.57
C ASP A 29 17.50 -11.46 -9.68
N VAL A 30 16.60 -12.46 -9.72
CA VAL A 30 15.45 -12.51 -8.81
C VAL A 30 15.89 -12.67 -7.35
N ALA A 31 16.93 -13.45 -7.07
CA ALA A 31 17.48 -13.58 -5.71
C ALA A 31 18.01 -12.24 -5.18
N VAL A 32 18.74 -11.49 -6.01
CA VAL A 32 19.21 -10.13 -5.67
C VAL A 32 18.03 -9.19 -5.39
N LEU A 33 17.00 -9.24 -6.23
CA LEU A 33 15.78 -8.44 -6.05
C LEU A 33 15.02 -8.77 -4.76
N LEU A 34 15.02 -10.03 -4.33
CA LEU A 34 14.46 -10.45 -3.04
C LEU A 34 15.43 -10.26 -1.86
N ASN A 35 16.57 -9.60 -2.08
CA ASN A 35 17.62 -9.35 -1.09
C ASN A 35 18.14 -10.63 -0.39
N ILE A 36 18.29 -11.73 -1.15
CA ILE A 36 18.83 -13.00 -0.66
C ILE A 36 19.93 -13.54 -1.57
N SER A 37 20.78 -14.42 -1.02
CA SER A 37 21.82 -15.09 -1.81
C SER A 37 21.21 -16.13 -2.77
N GLY A 38 21.91 -16.43 -3.87
CA GLY A 38 21.46 -17.46 -4.82
C GLY A 38 21.37 -18.86 -4.21
N SER A 39 22.18 -19.16 -3.19
CA SER A 39 22.11 -20.41 -2.43
C SER A 39 20.87 -20.45 -1.53
N ASP A 40 20.56 -19.36 -0.82
CA ASP A 40 19.35 -19.26 0.01
C ASP A 40 18.08 -19.31 -0.86
N PHE A 41 18.07 -18.62 -2.00
CA PHE A 41 16.99 -18.69 -2.99
C PHE A 41 16.72 -20.14 -3.43
N SER A 42 17.77 -20.88 -3.78
CA SER A 42 17.64 -22.28 -4.24
C SER A 42 17.10 -23.19 -3.14
N ASN A 43 17.55 -22.98 -1.89
CA ASN A 43 17.09 -23.73 -0.73
C ASN A 43 15.63 -23.43 -0.38
N ARG A 44 15.23 -22.15 -0.36
CA ARG A 44 13.86 -21.72 -0.10
C ARG A 44 12.88 -22.15 -1.19
N LYS A 45 13.33 -22.16 -2.45
CA LYS A 45 12.54 -22.70 -3.57
C LYS A 45 12.22 -24.18 -3.35
N LYS A 46 13.20 -25.00 -2.99
CA LYS A 46 12.99 -26.43 -2.67
C LYS A 46 12.10 -26.65 -1.45
N ARG A 47 12.21 -25.78 -0.44
CA ARG A 47 11.45 -25.86 0.82
C ARG A 47 10.04 -25.27 0.75
N GLY A 48 9.71 -24.54 -0.33
CA GLY A 48 8.42 -23.86 -0.48
C GLY A 48 8.26 -22.61 0.40
N THR A 49 9.34 -22.06 0.94
CA THR A 49 9.34 -20.88 1.83
C THR A 49 9.70 -19.58 1.10
N LEU A 50 9.73 -19.61 -0.23
CA LEU A 50 10.04 -18.45 -1.06
C LEU A 50 8.83 -17.51 -1.22
N LEU A 51 7.61 -18.04 -1.12
CA LEU A 51 6.38 -17.28 -1.33
C LEU A 51 6.24 -16.06 -0.40
N PRO A 52 6.47 -16.13 0.92
CA PRO A 52 6.36 -14.96 1.79
C PRO A 52 7.30 -13.83 1.39
N LEU A 53 8.50 -14.14 0.91
CA LEU A 53 9.45 -13.13 0.42
C LEU A 53 8.95 -12.48 -0.87
N ILE A 54 8.40 -13.28 -1.78
CA ILE A 54 7.80 -12.78 -3.02
C ILE A 54 6.60 -11.87 -2.71
N THR A 55 5.75 -12.26 -1.75
CA THR A 55 4.60 -11.45 -1.33
C THR A 55 5.06 -10.14 -0.70
N GLN A 56 6.06 -10.16 0.19
CA GLN A 56 6.59 -8.95 0.80
C GLN A 56 7.15 -8.00 -0.27
N TRP A 57 7.97 -8.53 -1.17
CA TRP A 57 8.49 -7.75 -2.29
C TRP A 57 7.39 -7.15 -3.16
N ALA A 58 6.33 -7.92 -3.46
CA ALA A 58 5.21 -7.42 -4.24
C ALA A 58 4.47 -6.28 -3.52
N ILE A 59 4.35 -6.33 -2.20
CA ILE A 59 3.77 -5.25 -1.39
C ILE A 59 4.66 -3.99 -1.48
N ASP A 60 5.96 -4.15 -1.27
CA ASP A 60 6.92 -3.05 -1.27
C ASP A 60 6.96 -2.34 -2.64
N GLU A 61 6.86 -3.11 -3.72
CA GLU A 61 6.85 -2.62 -5.09
C GLU A 61 5.45 -2.22 -5.61
N LYS A 62 4.42 -2.26 -4.75
CA LYS A 62 3.03 -1.98 -5.12
C LYS A 62 2.56 -2.79 -6.33
N ILE A 63 2.96 -4.05 -6.41
CA ILE A 63 2.56 -4.99 -7.45
C ILE A 63 1.32 -5.75 -7.00
N ASN A 64 0.36 -5.91 -7.92
CA ASN A 64 -0.84 -6.68 -7.65
C ASN A 64 -0.49 -8.16 -7.41
N ILE A 65 -0.70 -8.62 -6.17
CA ILE A 65 -0.43 -9.98 -5.72
C ILE A 65 -1.33 -10.99 -6.45
N GLU A 66 -2.59 -10.66 -6.75
CA GLU A 66 -3.48 -11.56 -7.48
C GLU A 66 -2.99 -11.80 -8.90
N HIS A 67 -2.53 -10.76 -9.58
CA HIS A 67 -1.90 -10.90 -10.90
C HIS A 67 -0.63 -11.75 -10.81
N LEU A 68 0.19 -11.52 -9.79
CA LEU A 68 1.42 -12.26 -9.59
C LEU A 68 1.18 -13.76 -9.34
N LEU A 69 0.18 -14.09 -8.52
CA LEU A 69 -0.13 -15.47 -8.12
C LEU A 69 -0.93 -16.22 -9.19
N ASN A 70 -1.96 -15.59 -9.75
CA ASN A 70 -2.93 -16.27 -10.61
C ASN A 70 -2.67 -16.07 -12.10
N GLY A 71 -1.88 -15.05 -12.49
CA GLY A 71 -1.63 -14.73 -13.89
C GLY A 71 -2.84 -14.16 -14.63
N ASP A 72 -3.95 -13.95 -13.94
CA ASP A 72 -5.12 -13.30 -14.52
C ASP A 72 -4.74 -11.86 -14.89
N GLU A 73 -4.72 -11.56 -16.18
CA GLU A 73 -4.69 -10.20 -16.73
C GLU A 73 -6.03 -9.48 -16.55
N LYS A 74 -6.80 -9.80 -15.50
CA LYS A 74 -7.93 -8.94 -15.14
C LYS A 74 -7.32 -7.56 -14.89
N LYS A 75 -7.52 -6.68 -15.87
CA LYS A 75 -7.20 -5.26 -15.85
C LYS A 75 -7.90 -4.66 -14.66
N ILE A 76 -7.27 -4.75 -13.50
CA ILE A 76 -7.58 -3.88 -12.40
C ILE A 76 -6.72 -2.64 -12.68
N PRO A 77 -7.33 -1.45 -12.80
CA PRO A 77 -6.63 -0.24 -13.21
C PRO A 77 -5.38 -0.02 -12.34
N PRO A 78 -4.34 0.64 -12.88
CA PRO A 78 -3.04 0.84 -12.22
C PRO A 78 -3.11 1.55 -10.84
N ASP A 79 -4.29 1.96 -10.39
CA ASP A 79 -4.56 2.59 -9.10
C ASP A 79 -4.89 1.61 -7.96
N SER A 80 -5.06 0.30 -8.18
CA SER A 80 -5.59 -0.59 -7.14
C SER A 80 -4.59 -1.10 -6.10
N CYS A 81 -3.33 -0.65 -6.13
CA CYS A 81 -2.30 -1.06 -5.16
C CYS A 81 -1.95 0.05 -4.15
N ILE A 82 -2.65 1.17 -4.20
CA ILE A 82 -2.73 2.09 -3.06
C ILE A 82 -4.04 1.75 -2.36
N ARG A 83 -3.97 1.20 -1.15
CA ARG A 83 -5.01 1.50 -0.16
C ARG A 83 -4.83 2.98 0.24
N GLU A 84 -5.08 3.87 -0.72
CA GLU A 84 -5.84 5.06 -0.41
C GLU A 84 -7.20 4.48 -0.11
N GLU A 85 -7.63 4.56 1.15
CA GLU A 85 -9.04 4.39 1.44
C GLU A 85 -9.81 5.20 0.40
N ASP A 86 -10.56 4.48 -0.42
CA ASP A 86 -11.46 4.96 -1.46
C ASP A 86 -11.60 6.49 -1.52
N ALA A 87 -10.84 7.13 -2.40
CA ALA A 87 -11.19 8.47 -2.91
C ALA A 87 -12.56 8.48 -3.62
N SER A 88 -13.18 7.30 -3.77
CA SER A 88 -14.57 7.06 -4.16
C SER A 88 -15.59 7.38 -3.04
N TYR A 89 -15.16 7.50 -1.77
CA TYR A 89 -16.01 7.95 -0.66
C TYR A 89 -15.84 9.44 -0.34
N ARG A 90 -15.60 10.29 -1.35
CA ARG A 90 -16.05 11.69 -1.23
C ARG A 90 -17.56 11.71 -1.41
N ASP A 91 -18.28 11.19 -0.42
CA ASP A 91 -19.52 11.82 -0.06
C ASP A 91 -19.14 13.28 0.18
N LYS A 92 -19.44 14.16 -0.78
CA LYS A 92 -19.12 15.59 -0.73
C LYS A 92 -20.00 16.18 0.36
N LYS A 93 -19.67 15.88 1.61
CA LYS A 93 -20.29 16.49 2.76
C LYS A 93 -20.04 17.98 2.61
N SER A 94 -21.14 18.74 2.61
CA SER A 94 -21.05 20.19 2.74
C SER A 94 -20.12 20.52 3.91
N VAL A 95 -19.43 21.66 3.83
CA VAL A 95 -18.66 22.21 4.95
C VAL A 95 -19.51 22.21 6.22
N ASP A 96 -20.81 22.51 6.10
CA ASP A 96 -21.75 22.50 7.22
C ASP A 96 -21.91 21.11 7.85
N ALA A 97 -21.99 20.06 7.03
CA ALA A 97 -22.12 18.69 7.52
C ALA A 97 -20.84 18.21 8.21
N LEU A 98 -19.67 18.69 7.77
CA LEU A 98 -18.40 18.43 8.44
C LEU A 98 -18.32 19.18 9.78
N LEU A 99 -18.73 20.45 9.83
CA LEU A 99 -18.77 21.23 11.06
C LEU A 99 -19.72 20.62 12.09
N GLU A 100 -20.86 20.10 11.66
CA GLU A 100 -21.81 19.44 12.55
C GLU A 100 -21.25 18.12 13.11
N SER A 101 -20.52 17.37 12.27
CA SER A 101 -19.82 16.16 12.71
C SER A 101 -18.75 16.48 13.75
N VAL A 102 -18.00 17.56 13.55
CA VAL A 102 -16.99 18.08 14.51
C VAL A 102 -17.65 18.46 15.82
N ARG A 103 -18.74 19.23 15.79
CA ARG A 103 -19.50 19.61 17.00
C ARG A 103 -19.95 18.39 17.79
N LYS A 104 -20.50 17.38 17.10
CA LYS A 104 -20.93 16.13 17.73
C LYS A 104 -19.79 15.40 18.43
N ILE A 105 -18.60 15.36 17.82
CA ILE A 105 -17.42 14.73 18.46
C ILE A 105 -17.03 15.49 19.72
N LEU A 106 -16.97 16.83 19.64
CA LEU A 106 -16.60 17.67 20.77
C LEU A 106 -17.61 17.60 21.93
N THR A 107 -18.90 17.36 21.64
CA THR A 107 -19.94 17.21 22.68
C THR A 107 -20.19 15.77 23.13
N SER A 108 -19.65 14.77 22.43
CA SER A 108 -19.88 13.34 22.72
C SER A 108 -19.24 12.84 24.04
N GLY A 109 -18.41 13.65 24.70
CA GLY A 109 -17.66 13.23 25.88
C GLY A 109 -16.49 12.28 25.60
N ASN A 110 -16.24 11.93 24.33
CA ASN A 110 -15.08 11.14 23.92
C ASN A 110 -13.81 12.01 23.91
N LYS A 111 -13.10 12.04 25.03
CA LYS A 111 -11.88 12.85 25.23
C LYS A 111 -10.79 12.54 24.21
N VAL A 112 -10.58 11.27 23.88
CA VAL A 112 -9.52 10.85 22.93
C VAL A 112 -9.82 11.39 21.53
N ALA A 113 -11.06 11.26 21.07
CA ALA A 113 -11.46 11.78 19.77
C ALA A 113 -11.37 13.32 19.72
N ALA A 114 -11.77 14.00 20.80
CA ALA A 114 -11.67 15.45 20.92
C ALA A 114 -10.21 15.95 20.88
N GLU A 115 -9.31 15.31 21.63
CA GLU A 115 -7.89 15.67 21.66
C GLU A 115 -7.20 15.48 20.29
N VAL A 116 -7.51 14.38 19.59
CA VAL A 116 -6.96 14.12 18.25
C VAL A 116 -7.47 15.16 17.27
N LEU A 117 -8.77 15.48 17.32
CA LEU A 117 -9.39 16.48 16.46
C LEU A 117 -8.80 17.88 16.70
N GLU A 118 -8.58 18.25 17.97
CA GLU A 118 -7.98 19.52 18.34
C GLU A 118 -6.56 19.67 17.77
N LYS A 119 -5.72 18.65 17.92
CA LYS A 119 -4.35 18.64 17.36
C LYS A 119 -4.36 18.84 15.85
N ASN A 120 -5.26 18.18 15.14
CA ASN A 120 -5.39 18.32 13.70
C ASN A 120 -5.83 19.74 13.30
N ILE A 121 -6.80 20.32 14.01
CA ILE A 121 -7.25 21.69 13.76
C ILE A 121 -6.10 22.68 13.98
N GLN A 122 -5.35 22.55 15.08
CA GLN A 122 -4.20 23.42 15.36
C GLN A 122 -3.12 23.30 14.26
N TYR A 123 -2.88 22.10 13.75
CA TYR A 123 -1.96 21.89 12.63
C TYR A 123 -2.42 22.65 11.38
N PHE A 124 -3.70 22.55 11.00
CA PHE A 124 -4.24 23.29 9.85
C PHE A 124 -4.13 24.80 10.02
N VAL A 125 -4.40 25.34 11.22
CA VAL A 125 -4.25 26.77 11.50
C VAL A 125 -2.81 27.22 11.27
N ARG A 126 -1.81 26.48 11.79
CA ARG A 126 -0.39 26.80 11.59
C ARG A 126 0.02 26.79 10.13
N VAL A 127 -0.46 25.81 9.36
CA VAL A 127 -0.18 25.73 7.92
C VAL A 127 -0.76 26.95 7.20
N ILE A 128 -2.02 27.31 7.49
CA ILE A 128 -2.68 28.49 6.90
C ILE A 128 -1.92 29.79 7.24
N GLU A 129 -1.48 29.95 8.48
CA GLU A 129 -0.71 31.12 8.90
C GLU A 129 0.66 31.21 8.22
N THR A 130 1.31 30.06 8.03
CA THR A 130 2.60 29.97 7.34
C THR A 130 2.45 30.39 5.88
N GLU A 131 1.42 29.87 5.19
CA GLU A 131 1.09 30.25 3.81
C GLU A 131 0.75 31.75 3.69
N LYS A 132 0.02 32.33 4.64
CA LYS A 132 -0.26 33.78 4.63
C LYS A 132 1.02 34.61 4.70
N LYS A 133 2.01 34.18 5.51
CA LYS A 133 3.31 34.86 5.66
C LYS A 133 4.21 34.72 4.43
N THR A 134 4.16 33.59 3.72
CA THR A 134 4.95 33.39 2.50
C THR A 134 4.40 34.21 1.34
N VAL A 135 3.07 34.35 1.23
CA VAL A 135 2.42 35.16 0.20
C VAL A 135 2.70 36.66 0.39
N THR A 136 2.70 37.17 1.62
CA THR A 136 2.99 38.59 1.90
C THR A 136 4.45 38.98 1.69
N ARG A 137 5.40 38.03 1.74
CA ARG A 137 6.82 38.27 1.46
C ARG A 137 7.18 38.28 -0.03
N LYS A 138 6.26 37.83 -0.91
CA LYS A 138 6.44 37.78 -2.36
C LYS A 138 5.82 38.98 -3.10
N LYS A 139 5.22 39.92 -2.38
CA LYS A 139 4.75 41.22 -2.89
C LYS A 139 5.66 42.32 -2.39
#